data_AF-A0A3R7SI68-F1
#
_entry.id   AF-A0A3R7SI68-F1
#
_cell.length_a   1.000
_cell.length_b   1.000
_cell.length_c   1.000
_cell.angle_alpha   90.00
_cell.angle_beta   90.00
_cell.angle_gamma   90.00
#
_symmetry.space_group_name_H-M   'P 1'
#
loop_
_entity.id
_entity.type
_entity.pdbx_description
1 polymer ?
#
loop_
_entity_poly.entity_id
_entity_poly.type
_entity_poly.pdbx_seq_one_letter_code
_entity_poly.pdbx_strand_id
1 'polypeptide(L)'
;MKISVVSGGFDPVHSGHISYIQAARNYGEYLIIALNSDQWLRDKKGKEFMSFDERKNILINLKGVDEVIEFDDDDSGSAIHALEKIKKKYPDAHINFCNGGDRGKDNIPEMSLKGIEFKFGVGGENKKNSSSWILKEWQYDSEERVWGKFYNLFQDKRVKLKELIVLPGKGMSLQRHFYRDEIWFISKGECIVNFSDLSPDDTKEFHLKEHDTFSVKKKEWHQITNPFEHECKIIEVQYGHETNEDDIERHSYYKNNE
;
A
#
# COMPACT_ATOMS: atom_id res chain seq x y z
N MET A 1 -1.14 36.39 -12.08
CA MET A 1 -1.12 34.98 -12.55
C MET A 1 -1.48 34.08 -11.39
N LYS A 2 -2.34 33.08 -11.61
CA LYS A 2 -2.61 32.04 -10.60
C LYS A 2 -1.78 30.80 -10.87
N ILE A 3 -0.97 30.38 -9.90
CA ILE A 3 -0.14 29.19 -9.99
C ILE A 3 -0.72 28.12 -9.07
N SER A 4 -1.03 26.96 -9.63
CA SER A 4 -1.28 25.74 -8.88
C SER A 4 0.04 25.00 -8.66
N VAL A 5 0.24 24.48 -7.45
CA VAL A 5 1.46 23.75 -7.09
C VAL A 5 1.06 22.40 -6.51
N VAL A 6 1.68 21.33 -6.99
CA VAL A 6 1.58 19.99 -6.40
C VAL A 6 2.98 19.53 -6.00
N SER A 7 3.11 18.82 -4.89
CA SER A 7 4.36 18.18 -4.51
C SER A 7 4.23 16.65 -4.44
N GLY A 8 5.35 15.96 -4.59
CA GLY A 8 5.41 14.51 -4.38
C GLY A 8 6.64 13.85 -4.98
N GLY A 9 6.83 12.58 -4.62
CA GLY A 9 7.89 11.74 -5.18
C GLY A 9 7.56 11.15 -6.56
N PHE A 10 6.26 10.91 -6.85
CA PHE A 10 5.78 10.41 -8.15
C PHE A 10 6.51 9.15 -8.68
N ASP A 11 6.69 8.14 -7.82
CA ASP A 11 7.60 7.03 -8.08
C ASP A 11 7.02 5.62 -7.81
N PRO A 12 6.66 4.83 -8.85
CA PRO A 12 6.49 5.28 -10.23
C PRO A 12 5.28 6.20 -10.43
N VAL A 13 5.29 6.97 -11.51
CA VAL A 13 4.12 7.72 -12.00
C VAL A 13 3.01 6.73 -12.39
N HIS A 14 1.77 7.01 -11.99
CA HIS A 14 0.61 6.16 -12.30
C HIS A 14 -0.66 7.01 -12.46
N SER A 15 -1.79 6.37 -12.82
CA SER A 15 -3.06 7.05 -13.12
C SER A 15 -3.62 7.91 -11.97
N GLY A 16 -3.39 7.51 -10.72
CA GLY A 16 -3.70 8.33 -9.54
C GLY A 16 -2.96 9.67 -9.54
N HIS A 17 -1.64 9.67 -9.81
CA HIS A 17 -0.86 10.90 -9.96
C HIS A 17 -1.38 11.77 -11.11
N ILE A 18 -1.70 11.17 -12.26
CA ILE A 18 -2.24 11.91 -13.41
C ILE A 18 -3.57 12.59 -13.05
N SER A 19 -4.47 11.86 -12.38
CA SER A 19 -5.78 12.41 -11.95
C SER A 19 -5.61 13.55 -10.96
N TYR A 20 -4.66 13.41 -10.02
CA TYR A 20 -4.30 14.45 -9.06
C TYR A 20 -3.75 15.72 -9.74
N ILE A 21 -2.79 15.56 -10.65
CA ILE A 21 -2.18 16.66 -11.43
C ILE A 21 -3.26 17.38 -12.27
N GLN A 22 -4.13 16.64 -12.94
CA GLN A 22 -5.24 17.20 -13.72
C GLN A 22 -6.25 17.95 -12.86
N ALA A 23 -6.56 17.44 -11.66
CA ALA A 23 -7.42 18.14 -10.72
C ALA A 23 -6.76 19.44 -10.20
N ALA A 24 -5.47 19.39 -9.90
CA ALA A 24 -4.71 20.55 -9.44
C ALA A 24 -4.65 21.67 -10.48
N ARG A 25 -4.58 21.33 -11.77
CA ARG A 25 -4.62 22.30 -12.88
C ARG A 25 -5.83 23.24 -12.81
N ASN A 26 -6.97 22.79 -12.27
CA ASN A 26 -8.17 23.64 -12.19
C ASN A 26 -8.06 24.78 -11.17
N TYR A 27 -7.00 24.79 -10.34
CA TYR A 27 -6.74 25.85 -9.36
C TYR A 27 -5.76 26.91 -9.85
N GLY A 28 -5.21 26.79 -11.07
CA GLY A 28 -4.24 27.74 -11.60
C GLY A 28 -4.25 27.81 -13.11
N GLU A 29 -3.80 28.94 -13.64
CA GLU A 29 -3.54 29.09 -15.08
C GLU A 29 -2.18 28.48 -15.44
N TYR A 30 -1.31 28.33 -14.45
CA TYR A 30 0.01 27.69 -14.52
C TYR A 30 0.11 26.59 -13.46
N LEU A 31 0.70 25.44 -13.76
CA LEU A 31 0.88 24.30 -12.86
C LEU A 31 2.36 23.97 -12.72
N ILE A 32 2.83 24.03 -11.48
CA ILE A 32 4.19 23.65 -11.10
C ILE A 32 4.14 22.35 -10.29
N ILE A 33 4.98 21.39 -10.67
CA ILE A 33 5.25 20.20 -9.85
C ILE A 33 6.55 20.42 -9.08
N ALA A 34 6.45 20.42 -7.75
CA ALA A 34 7.60 20.33 -6.85
C ALA A 34 7.96 18.84 -6.68
N LEU A 35 9.03 18.41 -7.34
CA LEU A 35 9.45 17.01 -7.37
C LEU A 35 10.48 16.73 -6.25
N ASN A 36 10.18 15.79 -5.35
CA ASN A 36 11.12 15.35 -4.32
C ASN A 36 12.35 14.64 -4.93
N SER A 37 13.51 14.74 -4.27
CA SER A 37 14.75 14.11 -4.71
C SER A 37 14.73 12.58 -4.62
N ASP A 38 15.72 11.93 -5.22
CA ASP A 38 15.92 10.49 -5.04
C ASP A 38 16.30 10.15 -3.59
N GLN A 39 16.99 11.04 -2.89
CA GLN A 39 17.35 10.82 -1.49
C GLN A 39 16.11 10.76 -0.60
N TRP A 40 15.16 11.67 -0.79
CA TRP A 40 13.88 11.63 -0.08
C TRP A 40 13.11 10.32 -0.33
N LEU A 41 13.14 9.80 -1.55
CA LEU A 41 12.55 8.49 -1.86
C LEU A 41 13.26 7.35 -1.15
N ARG A 42 14.60 7.37 -1.09
CA ARG A 42 15.39 6.38 -0.34
C ARG A 42 15.12 6.45 1.16
N ASP A 43 15.07 7.63 1.75
CA ASP A 43 14.80 7.78 3.18
C ASP A 43 13.38 7.28 3.53
N LYS A 44 12.43 7.52 2.63
CA LYS A 44 11.03 7.12 2.83
C LYS A 44 10.72 5.65 2.52
N LYS A 45 11.34 5.08 1.47
CA LYS A 45 10.98 3.77 0.91
C LYS A 45 12.14 2.78 0.83
N GLY A 46 13.35 3.18 1.21
CA GLY A 46 14.59 2.42 1.08
C GLY A 46 15.25 2.50 -0.30
N LYS A 47 14.47 2.69 -1.39
CA LYS A 47 14.98 2.80 -2.75
C LYS A 47 14.01 3.55 -3.67
N GLU A 48 14.54 4.32 -4.62
CA GLU A 48 13.81 4.86 -5.76
C GLU A 48 13.64 3.82 -6.89
N PHE A 49 12.46 3.79 -7.50
CA PHE A 49 12.20 2.95 -8.69
C PHE A 49 12.66 3.66 -9.97
N MET A 50 12.36 4.95 -10.11
CA MET A 50 12.87 5.83 -11.15
C MET A 50 13.74 6.94 -10.57
N SER A 51 14.83 7.26 -11.26
CA SER A 51 15.69 8.41 -10.91
C SER A 51 14.92 9.71 -11.04
N PHE A 52 15.46 10.76 -10.41
CA PHE A 52 14.88 12.09 -10.44
C PHE A 52 14.68 12.59 -11.88
N ASP A 53 15.69 12.42 -12.73
CA ASP A 53 15.63 12.86 -14.12
C ASP A 53 14.56 12.12 -14.92
N GLU A 54 14.40 10.82 -14.71
CA GLU A 54 13.37 10.03 -15.39
C GLU A 54 11.96 10.50 -14.96
N ARG A 55 11.74 10.65 -13.65
CA ARG A 55 10.48 11.17 -13.10
C ARG A 55 10.18 12.57 -13.64
N LYS A 56 11.17 13.46 -13.64
CA LYS A 56 11.05 14.83 -14.16
C LYS A 56 10.68 14.84 -15.64
N ASN A 57 11.36 14.02 -16.45
CA ASN A 57 11.10 13.93 -17.89
C ASN A 57 9.69 13.43 -18.20
N ILE A 58 9.18 12.45 -17.45
CA ILE A 58 7.79 11.99 -17.58
C ILE A 58 6.84 13.11 -17.20
N LEU A 59 7.03 13.72 -16.02
CA LEU A 59 6.12 14.70 -15.45
C LEU A 59 5.99 15.97 -16.29
N ILE A 60 7.09 16.52 -16.82
CA ILE A 60 7.05 17.75 -17.64
C ILE A 60 6.31 17.54 -18.97
N ASN A 61 6.23 16.29 -19.45
CA ASN A 61 5.51 15.94 -20.67
C ASN A 61 4.05 15.54 -20.41
N LEU A 62 3.58 15.57 -19.16
CA LEU A 62 2.17 15.35 -18.86
C LEU A 62 1.33 16.57 -19.22
N LYS A 63 0.19 16.32 -19.87
CA LYS A 63 -0.77 17.36 -20.25
C LYS A 63 -1.18 18.19 -19.03
N GLY A 64 -0.98 19.50 -19.14
CA GLY A 64 -1.38 20.47 -18.12
C GLY A 64 -0.31 20.79 -17.09
N VAL A 65 0.88 20.18 -17.17
CA VAL A 65 2.07 20.58 -16.40
C VAL A 65 2.83 21.61 -17.21
N ASP A 66 3.16 22.77 -16.62
CA ASP A 66 4.00 23.78 -17.29
C ASP A 66 5.44 23.76 -16.79
N GLU A 67 5.66 23.37 -15.53
CA GLU A 67 6.98 23.36 -14.93
C GLU A 67 7.14 22.22 -13.91
N VAL A 68 8.32 21.62 -13.89
CA VAL A 68 8.75 20.70 -12.83
C VAL A 68 10.01 21.26 -12.20
N ILE A 69 9.98 21.52 -10.90
CA ILE A 69 11.10 22.07 -10.15
C ILE A 69 11.69 21.03 -9.21
N GLU A 70 13.01 21.07 -9.08
CA GLU A 70 13.76 20.47 -7.99
C GLU A 70 13.82 21.42 -6.78
N PHE A 71 13.95 20.87 -5.59
CA PHE A 71 14.17 21.60 -4.36
C PHE A 71 14.91 20.72 -3.35
N ASP A 72 15.50 21.35 -2.34
CA ASP A 72 16.15 20.65 -1.24
C ASP A 72 15.08 20.15 -0.26
N ASP A 73 14.96 18.84 -0.13
CA ASP A 73 14.05 18.22 0.83
C ASP A 73 14.47 18.54 2.27
N ASP A 74 13.50 18.85 3.14
CA ASP A 74 13.76 19.02 4.57
C ASP A 74 13.59 17.69 5.34
N ASP A 75 14.09 17.65 6.58
CA ASP A 75 14.01 16.46 7.45
C ASP A 75 12.56 16.06 7.78
N SER A 76 11.60 16.99 7.66
CA SER A 76 10.18 16.71 7.86
C SER A 76 9.49 16.15 6.62
N GLY A 77 10.21 16.09 5.49
CA GLY A 77 9.71 15.68 4.19
C GLY A 77 8.65 16.62 3.61
N SER A 78 8.67 17.90 4.01
CA SER A 78 7.72 18.92 3.56
C SER A 78 8.15 19.57 2.24
N ALA A 79 7.24 20.32 1.64
CA ALA A 79 7.49 21.13 0.43
C ALA A 79 7.77 22.61 0.73
N ILE A 80 8.12 22.99 1.97
CA ILE A 80 8.36 24.39 2.36
C ILE A 80 9.41 25.05 1.44
N HIS A 81 10.58 24.44 1.27
CA HIS A 81 11.65 25.01 0.44
C HIS A 81 11.24 25.15 -1.03
N ALA A 82 10.40 24.23 -1.54
CA ALA A 82 9.83 24.35 -2.88
C ALA A 82 8.93 25.58 -3.00
N LEU A 83 8.04 25.79 -2.03
CA LEU A 83 7.11 26.92 -2.00
C LEU A 83 7.84 28.25 -1.84
N GLU A 84 8.89 28.31 -1.02
CA GLU A 84 9.76 29.49 -0.92
C GLU A 84 10.45 29.81 -2.25
N LYS A 85 10.99 28.79 -2.92
CA LYS A 85 11.61 28.93 -4.24
C LYS A 85 10.61 29.44 -5.28
N ILE A 86 9.39 28.93 -5.29
CA ILE A 86 8.31 29.38 -6.19
C ILE A 86 7.93 30.83 -5.88
N LYS A 87 7.75 31.20 -4.60
CA LYS A 87 7.46 32.60 -4.22
C LYS A 87 8.56 33.56 -4.65
N LYS A 88 9.82 33.17 -4.50
CA LYS A 88 10.96 33.99 -4.94
C LYS A 88 10.98 34.14 -6.47
N LYS A 89 10.64 33.08 -7.20
CA LYS A 89 10.59 33.09 -8.67
C LYS A 89 9.38 33.86 -9.22
N TYR A 90 8.25 33.83 -8.52
CA TYR A 90 6.97 34.43 -8.91
C TYR A 90 6.39 35.30 -7.78
N PRO A 91 7.02 36.44 -7.45
CA PRO A 91 6.67 37.24 -6.26
C PRO A 91 5.25 37.82 -6.30
N ASP A 92 4.73 38.13 -7.48
CA ASP A 92 3.39 38.72 -7.66
C ASP A 92 2.30 37.68 -7.99
N ALA A 93 2.63 36.39 -7.95
CA ALA A 93 1.69 35.33 -8.26
C ALA A 93 0.82 34.96 -7.05
N HIS A 94 -0.44 34.60 -7.32
CA HIS A 94 -1.30 33.94 -6.35
C HIS A 94 -1.02 32.44 -6.40
N ILE A 95 -0.51 31.88 -5.30
CA ILE A 95 -0.09 30.47 -5.23
C ILE A 95 -1.16 29.64 -4.53
N ASN A 96 -1.66 28.63 -5.24
CA ASN A 96 -2.54 27.58 -4.73
C ASN A 96 -1.74 26.29 -4.53
N PHE A 97 -1.38 25.96 -3.30
CA PHE A 97 -0.75 24.67 -2.98
C PHE A 97 -1.83 23.60 -2.81
N CYS A 98 -1.84 22.66 -3.75
CA CYS A 98 -2.79 21.56 -3.81
C CYS A 98 -2.20 20.37 -3.06
N ASN A 99 -2.98 19.82 -2.13
CA ASN A 99 -2.68 18.58 -1.40
C ASN A 99 -3.71 17.51 -1.80
N GLY A 100 -3.21 16.34 -2.19
CA GLY A 100 -4.04 15.17 -2.47
C GLY A 100 -4.29 14.31 -1.22
N GLY A 101 -5.37 13.52 -1.27
CA GLY A 101 -5.72 12.53 -0.24
C GLY A 101 -6.16 13.10 1.11
N ASP A 102 -5.97 12.31 2.17
CA ASP A 102 -6.50 12.52 3.53
C ASP A 102 -5.72 13.55 4.37
N ARG A 103 -4.80 14.32 3.77
CA ARG A 103 -4.04 15.35 4.48
C ARG A 103 -4.98 16.51 4.83
N GLY A 104 -5.31 16.64 6.12
CA GLY A 104 -6.16 17.70 6.66
C GLY A 104 -5.42 18.98 7.07
N LYS A 105 -6.18 20.02 7.43
CA LYS A 105 -5.70 21.35 7.84
C LYS A 105 -4.81 21.36 9.09
N ASP A 106 -4.83 20.30 9.89
CA ASP A 106 -4.21 20.28 11.21
C ASP A 106 -2.76 19.79 11.19
N ASN A 107 -2.19 19.42 10.03
CA ASN A 107 -0.94 18.64 10.01
C ASN A 107 -0.03 18.82 8.76
N ILE A 108 0.13 20.04 8.23
CA ILE A 108 1.10 20.30 7.15
C ILE A 108 2.07 21.45 7.51
N PRO A 109 3.39 21.20 7.60
CA PRO A 109 4.39 22.22 7.92
C PRO A 109 4.35 23.45 6.99
N GLU A 110 3.92 23.25 5.74
CA GLU A 110 3.82 24.26 4.70
C GLU A 110 2.90 25.44 5.07
N MET A 111 1.90 25.22 5.94
CA MET A 111 0.96 26.27 6.37
C MET A 111 1.61 27.40 7.18
N SER A 112 2.86 27.22 7.62
CA SER A 112 3.67 28.30 8.20
C SER A 112 3.97 29.45 7.20
N LEU A 113 3.91 29.17 5.90
CA LEU A 113 4.19 30.15 4.85
C LEU A 113 2.97 31.06 4.58
N LYS A 114 3.16 32.36 4.77
CA LYS A 114 2.15 33.39 4.44
C LYS A 114 2.01 33.57 2.92
N GLY A 115 0.81 33.93 2.46
CA GLY A 115 0.56 34.28 1.06
C GLY A 115 0.42 33.08 0.12
N ILE A 116 0.10 31.90 0.67
CA ILE A 116 -0.21 30.68 -0.07
C ILE A 116 -1.60 30.24 0.32
N GLU A 117 -2.42 29.91 -0.68
CA GLU A 117 -3.74 29.33 -0.48
C GLU A 117 -3.65 27.80 -0.56
N PHE A 118 -4.18 27.11 0.45
CA PHE A 118 -4.10 25.65 0.55
C PHE A 118 -5.39 25.01 0.07
N LYS A 119 -5.29 24.06 -0.87
CA LYS A 119 -6.41 23.26 -1.39
C LYS A 119 -6.22 21.82 -0.95
N PHE A 120 -7.23 21.23 -0.33
CA PHE A 120 -7.21 19.86 0.20
C PHE A 120 -8.19 18.96 -0.55
N GLY A 121 -7.96 17.65 -0.52
CA GLY A 121 -8.81 16.67 -1.21
C GLY A 121 -8.71 16.75 -2.75
N VAL A 122 -7.63 17.33 -3.27
CA VAL A 122 -7.46 17.49 -4.72
C VAL A 122 -7.19 16.12 -5.35
N GLY A 123 -7.98 15.74 -6.35
CA GLY A 123 -7.90 14.42 -6.99
C GLY A 123 -8.83 13.35 -6.40
N GLY A 124 -9.63 13.71 -5.39
CA GLY A 124 -10.64 12.85 -4.76
C GLY A 124 -10.09 11.96 -3.63
N GLU A 125 -11.01 11.37 -2.86
CA GLU A 125 -10.69 10.47 -1.73
C GLU A 125 -10.46 9.02 -2.17
N ASN A 126 -10.92 8.66 -3.37
CA ASN A 126 -10.77 7.31 -3.91
C ASN A 126 -9.36 7.10 -4.46
N LYS A 127 -8.45 6.61 -3.60
CA LYS A 127 -7.09 6.19 -3.97
C LYS A 127 -7.15 4.94 -4.86
N LYS A 128 -7.40 5.12 -6.16
CA LYS A 128 -7.54 4.05 -7.16
C LYS A 128 -6.33 3.11 -7.21
N ASN A 129 -5.13 3.62 -6.93
CA ASN A 129 -3.90 2.86 -6.86
C ASN A 129 -2.81 3.63 -6.11
N SER A 130 -1.76 2.93 -5.65
CA SER A 130 -0.54 3.53 -5.11
C SER A 130 0.69 2.90 -5.74
N SER A 131 1.75 3.67 -5.90
CA SER A 131 3.04 3.17 -6.37
C SER A 131 3.54 1.95 -5.61
N SER A 132 3.45 1.96 -4.27
CA SER A 132 3.89 0.83 -3.44
C SER A 132 3.08 -0.43 -3.70
N TRP A 133 1.77 -0.30 -3.91
CA TRP A 133 0.92 -1.43 -4.28
C TRP A 133 1.31 -1.98 -5.66
N ILE A 134 1.45 -1.12 -6.67
CA ILE A 134 1.84 -1.53 -8.04
C ILE A 134 3.19 -2.26 -8.03
N LEU A 135 4.18 -1.75 -7.30
CA LEU A 135 5.50 -2.39 -7.21
C LEU A 135 5.44 -3.74 -6.49
N LYS A 136 4.59 -3.88 -5.47
CA LYS A 136 4.39 -5.16 -4.79
C LYS A 136 3.77 -6.20 -5.72
N GLU A 137 2.74 -5.84 -6.48
CA GLU A 137 2.11 -6.71 -7.50
C GLU A 137 3.09 -7.09 -8.62
N TRP A 138 3.99 -6.18 -9.00
CA TRP A 138 5.02 -6.49 -9.99
C TRP A 138 6.10 -7.43 -9.43
N GLN A 139 6.47 -7.26 -8.16
CA GLN A 139 7.55 -8.02 -7.54
C GLN A 139 7.14 -9.45 -7.19
N TYR A 140 5.90 -9.66 -6.79
CA TYR A 140 5.43 -10.94 -6.24
C TYR A 140 4.20 -11.45 -6.98
N ASP A 141 4.22 -12.75 -7.30
CA ASP A 141 3.03 -13.45 -7.76
C ASP A 141 1.93 -13.32 -6.69
N SER A 142 0.77 -12.84 -7.10
CA SER A 142 -0.38 -12.62 -6.24
C SER A 142 -1.63 -13.27 -6.82
N GLU A 143 -2.59 -13.60 -5.97
CA GLU A 143 -3.88 -14.10 -6.40
C GLU A 143 -4.98 -13.59 -5.49
N GLU A 144 -6.07 -13.11 -6.11
CA GLU A 144 -7.27 -12.69 -5.41
C GLU A 144 -8.23 -13.86 -5.22
N ARG A 145 -8.82 -13.93 -4.04
CA ARG A 145 -9.74 -14.98 -3.61
C ARG A 145 -10.97 -14.34 -2.99
N VAL A 146 -12.06 -15.10 -2.89
CA VAL A 146 -13.31 -14.64 -2.25
C VAL A 146 -13.12 -14.18 -0.79
N TRP A 147 -12.08 -14.67 -0.13
CA TRP A 147 -11.75 -14.30 1.26
C TRP A 147 -10.75 -13.15 1.38
N GLY A 148 -10.13 -12.71 0.28
CA GLY A 148 -9.09 -11.68 0.27
C GLY A 148 -8.02 -11.92 -0.78
N LYS A 149 -6.75 -11.89 -0.39
CA LYS A 149 -5.62 -11.96 -1.33
C LYS A 149 -4.41 -12.60 -0.68
N PHE A 150 -3.51 -13.17 -1.47
CA PHE A 150 -2.18 -13.50 -0.99
C PHE A 150 -1.08 -13.08 -1.98
N TYR A 151 0.14 -12.95 -1.46
CA TYR A 151 1.38 -12.78 -2.21
C TYR A 151 2.34 -13.93 -1.91
N ASN A 152 2.95 -14.51 -2.94
CA ASN A 152 4.08 -15.44 -2.80
C ASN A 152 5.37 -14.62 -2.67
N LEU A 153 5.89 -14.51 -1.45
CA LEU A 153 7.08 -13.70 -1.15
C LEU A 153 8.39 -14.44 -1.45
N PHE A 154 8.38 -15.77 -1.32
CA PHE A 154 9.50 -16.64 -1.62
C PHE A 154 9.00 -18.06 -1.89
N GLN A 155 9.65 -18.78 -2.81
CA GLN A 155 9.39 -20.20 -3.00
C GLN A 155 10.67 -20.91 -3.48
N ASP A 156 10.99 -22.02 -2.84
CA ASP A 156 11.93 -23.01 -3.36
C ASP A 156 11.31 -24.42 -3.36
N LYS A 157 12.14 -25.47 -3.45
CA LYS A 157 11.67 -26.86 -3.50
C LYS A 157 11.08 -27.39 -2.19
N ARG A 158 11.34 -26.74 -1.05
CA ARG A 158 10.99 -27.24 0.30
C ARG A 158 10.19 -26.23 1.11
N VAL A 159 10.36 -24.94 0.84
CA VAL A 159 9.80 -23.86 1.62
C VAL A 159 9.06 -22.89 0.71
N LYS A 160 7.90 -22.43 1.17
CA LYS A 160 7.12 -21.37 0.53
C LYS A 160 6.72 -20.35 1.59
N LEU A 161 6.97 -19.08 1.30
CA LEU A 161 6.60 -17.95 2.15
C LEU A 161 5.47 -17.18 1.48
N LYS A 162 4.35 -17.03 2.18
CA LYS A 162 3.21 -16.23 1.72
C LYS A 162 2.90 -15.11 2.70
N GLU A 163 2.38 -14.01 2.17
CA GLU A 163 1.59 -13.06 2.95
C GLU A 163 0.13 -13.28 2.59
N LEU A 164 -0.69 -13.68 3.55
CA LEU A 164 -2.13 -13.78 3.43
C LEU A 164 -2.77 -12.50 3.94
N ILE A 165 -3.75 -11.97 3.20
CA ILE A 165 -4.59 -10.83 3.59
C ILE A 165 -6.03 -11.32 3.62
N VAL A 166 -6.57 -11.50 4.83
CA VAL A 166 -7.96 -11.96 5.04
C VAL A 166 -8.82 -10.73 5.30
N LEU A 167 -9.81 -10.50 4.44
CA LEU A 167 -10.67 -9.32 4.52
C LEU A 167 -11.65 -9.39 5.71
N PRO A 168 -12.13 -8.24 6.20
CA PRO A 168 -13.17 -8.17 7.24
C PRO A 168 -14.38 -9.04 6.91
N GLY A 169 -14.84 -9.82 7.88
CA GLY A 169 -15.99 -10.72 7.76
C GLY A 169 -15.80 -11.93 6.84
N LYS A 170 -14.57 -12.19 6.35
CA LYS A 170 -14.27 -13.29 5.43
C LYS A 170 -13.45 -14.41 6.09
N GLY A 171 -13.38 -15.56 5.44
CA GLY A 171 -12.64 -16.71 5.99
C GLY A 171 -12.29 -17.76 4.94
N MET A 172 -11.30 -18.58 5.23
CA MET A 172 -10.82 -19.62 4.32
C MET A 172 -11.64 -20.92 4.49
N SER A 173 -11.40 -21.91 3.63
CA SER A 173 -11.96 -23.25 3.84
C SER A 173 -11.29 -23.93 5.03
N LEU A 174 -12.06 -24.71 5.80
CA LEU A 174 -11.50 -25.68 6.74
C LEU A 174 -10.78 -26.75 5.92
N GLN A 175 -9.48 -26.89 6.18
CA GLN A 175 -8.60 -27.69 5.36
C GLN A 175 -7.51 -28.37 6.18
N ARG A 176 -6.82 -29.34 5.58
CA ARG A 176 -5.59 -29.93 6.10
C ARG A 176 -4.61 -30.23 4.97
N HIS A 177 -3.38 -30.53 5.34
CA HIS A 177 -2.31 -30.87 4.41
C HIS A 177 -1.70 -32.24 4.69
N PHE A 178 -1.24 -32.98 3.69
CA PHE A 178 -0.64 -34.31 3.87
C PHE A 178 0.88 -34.28 4.01
N TYR A 179 1.54 -33.35 3.32
CA TYR A 179 2.99 -33.36 3.13
C TYR A 179 3.72 -32.13 3.69
N ARG A 180 3.00 -31.06 4.03
CA ARG A 180 3.57 -29.84 4.63
C ARG A 180 3.08 -29.56 6.05
N ASP A 181 3.98 -28.92 6.80
CA ASP A 181 3.67 -28.18 8.01
C ASP A 181 3.62 -26.67 7.67
N GLU A 182 3.02 -25.89 8.55
CA GLU A 182 2.93 -24.44 8.43
C GLU A 182 3.29 -23.74 9.75
N ILE A 183 3.93 -22.58 9.65
CA ILE A 183 4.13 -21.64 10.76
C ILE A 183 3.57 -20.30 10.33
N TRP A 184 2.75 -19.70 11.19
CA TRP A 184 2.07 -18.44 10.95
C TRP A 184 2.53 -17.40 11.95
N PHE A 185 2.64 -16.15 11.48
CA PHE A 185 2.86 -14.96 12.29
C PHE A 185 1.86 -13.88 11.91
N ILE A 186 1.09 -13.38 12.88
CA ILE A 186 0.10 -12.32 12.64
C ILE A 186 0.83 -10.99 12.57
N SER A 187 1.19 -10.56 11.36
CA SER A 187 1.93 -9.32 11.14
C SER A 187 1.12 -8.04 11.37
N LYS A 188 -0.21 -8.13 11.26
CA LYS A 188 -1.12 -7.00 11.50
C LYS A 188 -2.54 -7.48 11.74
N GLY A 189 -3.25 -6.85 12.68
CA GLY A 189 -4.66 -7.14 12.95
C GLY A 189 -4.86 -8.40 13.79
N GLU A 190 -6.00 -9.07 13.62
CA GLU A 190 -6.39 -10.24 14.42
C GLU A 190 -7.26 -11.21 13.62
N CYS A 191 -7.24 -12.49 13.98
CA CYS A 191 -8.05 -13.53 13.35
C CYS A 191 -8.44 -14.63 14.35
N ILE A 192 -9.43 -15.43 13.96
CA ILE A 192 -9.79 -16.67 14.65
C ILE A 192 -9.32 -17.86 13.83
N VAL A 193 -8.61 -18.78 14.46
CA VAL A 193 -8.22 -20.06 13.90
C VAL A 193 -9.08 -21.17 14.48
N ASN A 194 -9.87 -21.84 13.62
CA ASN A 194 -10.58 -23.07 14.01
C ASN A 194 -9.66 -24.25 13.75
N PHE A 195 -9.25 -24.98 14.78
CA PHE A 195 -8.21 -26.01 14.70
C PHE A 195 -8.65 -27.33 15.34
N SER A 196 -8.25 -28.45 14.73
CA SER A 196 -8.40 -29.80 15.29
C SER A 196 -7.28 -30.74 14.84
N ASP A 197 -6.74 -31.52 15.76
CA ASP A 197 -5.75 -32.57 15.50
C ASP A 197 -6.38 -33.94 15.18
N LEU A 198 -7.71 -34.07 15.32
CA LEU A 198 -8.43 -35.33 15.18
C LEU A 198 -9.46 -35.32 14.05
N SER A 199 -10.41 -34.39 14.09
CA SER A 199 -11.62 -34.42 13.25
C SER A 199 -12.05 -33.02 12.79
N PRO A 200 -12.51 -32.86 11.54
CA PRO A 200 -13.03 -31.57 11.07
C PRO A 200 -14.32 -31.13 11.79
N ASP A 201 -15.00 -32.05 12.49
CA ASP A 201 -16.25 -31.78 13.21
C ASP A 201 -16.05 -31.30 14.66
N ASP A 202 -14.83 -31.39 15.20
CA ASP A 202 -14.51 -31.02 16.59
C ASP A 202 -13.33 -30.04 16.62
N THR A 203 -13.59 -28.82 16.16
CA THR A 203 -12.61 -27.73 16.13
C THR A 203 -12.67 -26.87 17.39
N LYS A 204 -11.50 -26.48 17.89
CA LYS A 204 -11.33 -25.44 18.91
C LYS A 204 -10.96 -24.12 18.26
N GLU A 205 -11.54 -23.05 18.76
CA GLU A 205 -11.24 -21.70 18.28
C GLU A 205 -10.05 -21.11 19.05
N PHE A 206 -9.13 -20.49 18.32
CA PHE A 206 -7.99 -19.78 18.86
C PHE A 206 -8.02 -18.35 18.33
N HIS A 207 -8.09 -17.37 19.24
CA HIS A 207 -8.01 -15.96 18.90
C HIS A 207 -6.54 -15.54 18.85
N LEU A 208 -6.06 -15.19 17.65
CA LEU A 208 -4.71 -14.70 17.44
C LEU A 208 -4.73 -13.20 17.17
N LYS A 209 -3.92 -12.46 17.92
CA LYS A 209 -3.73 -11.02 17.81
C LYS A 209 -2.41 -10.69 17.12
N GLU A 210 -2.19 -9.42 16.86
CA GLU A 210 -0.96 -8.92 16.28
C GLU A 210 0.26 -9.41 17.07
N HIS A 211 1.25 -9.93 16.33
CA HIS A 211 2.46 -10.59 16.79
C HIS A 211 2.32 -12.00 17.40
N ASP A 212 1.11 -12.56 17.47
CA ASP A 212 0.94 -13.97 17.84
C ASP A 212 1.47 -14.89 16.73
N THR A 213 1.81 -16.11 17.14
CA THR A 213 2.26 -17.17 16.23
C THR A 213 1.38 -18.40 16.37
N PHE A 214 1.27 -19.16 15.29
CA PHE A 214 0.54 -20.42 15.28
C PHE A 214 1.31 -21.43 14.44
N SER A 215 1.17 -22.72 14.74
CA SER A 215 1.82 -23.78 13.98
C SER A 215 0.81 -24.86 13.68
N VAL A 216 0.81 -25.31 12.44
CA VAL A 216 -0.06 -26.37 11.95
C VAL A 216 0.85 -27.49 11.45
N LYS A 217 0.69 -28.69 11.99
CA LYS A 217 1.35 -29.88 11.49
C LYS A 217 0.53 -30.50 10.38
N LYS A 218 1.20 -31.23 9.50
CA LYS A 218 0.51 -32.07 8.52
C LYS A 218 -0.57 -32.93 9.17
N LYS A 219 -1.69 -33.05 8.47
CA LYS A 219 -2.94 -33.74 8.79
C LYS A 219 -3.82 -33.04 9.83
N GLU A 220 -3.36 -31.97 10.43
CA GLU A 220 -4.19 -31.17 11.34
C GLU A 220 -5.13 -30.27 10.54
N TRP A 221 -6.39 -30.26 10.97
CA TRP A 221 -7.43 -29.42 10.42
C TRP A 221 -7.29 -28.01 10.96
N HIS A 222 -7.37 -27.04 10.06
CA HIS A 222 -7.25 -25.64 10.39
C HIS A 222 -8.09 -24.78 9.44
N GLN A 223 -8.60 -23.68 9.95
CA GLN A 223 -9.33 -22.67 9.18
C GLN A 223 -9.02 -21.29 9.74
N ILE A 224 -8.64 -20.35 8.89
CA ILE A 224 -8.47 -18.95 9.27
C ILE A 224 -9.76 -18.20 8.95
N THR A 225 -10.28 -17.44 9.91
CA THR A 225 -11.42 -16.54 9.72
C THR A 225 -11.10 -15.17 10.31
N ASN A 226 -11.61 -14.11 9.67
CA ASN A 226 -11.49 -12.75 10.14
C ASN A 226 -12.90 -12.19 10.41
N PRO A 227 -13.49 -12.42 11.60
CA PRO A 227 -14.79 -11.85 11.96
C PRO A 227 -14.73 -10.35 12.33
N PHE A 228 -13.55 -9.72 12.24
CA PHE A 228 -13.31 -8.37 12.74
C PHE A 228 -13.47 -7.30 11.64
N GLU A 229 -13.39 -6.02 12.04
CA GLU A 229 -13.66 -4.87 11.17
C GLU A 229 -12.47 -4.48 10.27
N HIS A 230 -11.29 -5.01 10.54
CA HIS A 230 -10.05 -4.65 9.83
C HIS A 230 -9.41 -5.88 9.17
N GLU A 231 -8.67 -5.66 8.09
CA GLU A 231 -7.90 -6.71 7.43
C GLU A 231 -6.91 -7.37 8.41
N CYS A 232 -6.79 -8.69 8.32
CA CYS A 232 -5.76 -9.46 9.03
C CYS A 232 -4.66 -9.88 8.06
N LYS A 233 -3.40 -9.64 8.43
CA LYS A 233 -2.23 -10.00 7.62
C LYS A 233 -1.38 -11.05 8.31
N ILE A 234 -1.18 -12.16 7.62
CA ILE A 234 -0.50 -13.34 8.16
C ILE A 234 0.70 -13.66 7.29
N ILE A 235 1.87 -13.78 7.91
CA ILE A 235 3.05 -14.33 7.24
C ILE A 235 3.04 -15.84 7.49
N GLU A 236 2.91 -16.60 6.42
CA GLU A 236 2.82 -18.06 6.43
C GLU A 236 4.08 -18.67 5.82
N VAL A 237 4.77 -19.48 6.61
CA VAL A 237 5.88 -20.34 6.16
C VAL A 237 5.34 -21.76 6.00
N GLN A 238 5.19 -22.22 4.77
CA GLN A 238 4.88 -23.62 4.44
C GLN A 238 6.21 -24.35 4.24
N TYR A 239 6.40 -25.50 4.87
CA TYR A 239 7.61 -26.30 4.70
C TYR A 239 7.31 -27.81 4.73
N GLY A 240 8.00 -28.59 3.91
CA GLY A 240 7.74 -30.03 3.81
C GLY A 240 8.33 -30.69 2.57
N HIS A 241 7.83 -31.89 2.27
CA HIS A 241 8.22 -32.61 1.06
C HIS A 241 7.59 -32.02 -0.20
N GLU A 242 6.35 -31.55 -0.09
CA GLU A 242 5.60 -30.88 -1.15
C GLU A 242 4.84 -29.70 -0.56
N THR A 243 4.78 -28.56 -1.27
CA THR A 243 4.10 -27.33 -0.84
C THR A 243 3.12 -26.81 -1.90
N ASN A 244 2.72 -27.67 -2.84
CA ASN A 244 1.78 -27.34 -3.92
C ASN A 244 0.31 -27.41 -3.45
N GLU A 245 -0.63 -27.05 -4.32
CA GLU A 245 -2.08 -27.08 -4.02
C GLU A 245 -2.69 -28.49 -4.03
N ASP A 246 -2.02 -29.48 -4.62
CA ASP A 246 -2.49 -30.87 -4.65
C ASP A 246 -2.40 -31.54 -3.27
N ASP A 247 -1.64 -30.95 -2.34
CA ASP A 247 -1.48 -31.36 -0.94
C ASP A 247 -2.68 -30.98 -0.04
N ILE A 248 -3.73 -30.34 -0.57
CA ILE A 248 -4.79 -29.75 0.25
C ILE A 248 -6.09 -30.54 0.16
N GLU A 249 -6.56 -31.04 1.30
CA GLU A 249 -7.93 -31.54 1.46
C GLU A 249 -8.81 -30.48 2.13
N ARG A 250 -9.98 -30.19 1.53
CA ARG A 250 -10.93 -29.20 2.02
C ARG A 250 -12.22 -29.87 2.46
N HIS A 251 -12.67 -29.55 3.67
CA HIS A 251 -13.91 -30.10 4.23
C HIS A 251 -15.10 -29.17 3.99
N SER A 252 -14.97 -27.90 4.36
CA SER A 252 -16.07 -26.93 4.26
C SER A 252 -15.57 -25.52 3.98
N TYR A 253 -16.30 -24.77 3.16
CA TYR A 253 -16.03 -23.36 2.89
C TYR A 253 -16.64 -22.46 3.97
N TYR A 254 -16.02 -21.31 4.20
CA TYR A 254 -16.59 -20.30 5.09
C TYR A 254 -17.87 -19.71 4.48
N LYS A 255 -18.96 -19.75 5.24
CA LYS A 255 -20.31 -19.46 4.73
C LYS A 255 -20.52 -17.99 4.38
N ASN A 256 -19.81 -17.07 5.01
CA ASN A 256 -20.01 -15.62 4.81
C ASN A 256 -19.13 -15.04 3.69
N ASN A 257 -18.56 -15.90 2.84
CA ASN A 257 -17.67 -15.47 1.76
C ASN A 257 -18.36 -14.84 0.55
N GLU A 258 -19.66 -14.48 0.62
CA GLU A 258 -20.48 -13.91 -0.46
C GLU A 258 -19.70 -13.16 -1.55
#